data_AF-A0A7J3QSU3-F1
#
_entry.id   AF-A0A7J3QSU3-F1
#
_cell.length_a   1.000
_cell.length_b   1.000
_cell.length_c   1.000
_cell.angle_alpha   90.00
_cell.angle_beta   90.00
_cell.angle_gamma   90.00
#
_symmetry.space_group_name_H-M   'P 1'
#
loop_
_entity.id
_entity.type
_entity.pdbx_description
1 polymer ?
#
loop_
_entity_poly.entity_id
_entity_poly.type
_entity_poly.pdbx_seq_one_letter_code
_entity_poly.pdbx_strand_id
1 'polypeptide(L)' 'ATVTEGIAEKKCKDLKPNDIVQFERFGFVRIDKVNVKIIAYYAHK' A
#
# COMPACT_ATOMS: atom_id res chain seq x y z
N ALA A 1 6.92 -1.86 15.78
CA ALA A 1 6.40 -1.72 14.41
C ALA A 1 7.00 -0.45 13.82
N THR A 2 7.52 -0.51 12.59
CA THR A 2 8.11 0.64 11.89
C THR A 2 7.09 1.19 10.90
N VAL A 3 6.99 2.52 10.80
CA VAL A 3 6.13 3.20 9.82
C VAL A 3 7.03 3.84 8.77
N THR A 4 6.68 3.68 7.50
CA THR A 4 7.35 4.32 6.37
C THR A 4 6.32 5.13 5.60
N GLU A 5 6.64 6.40 5.35
CA GLU A 5 5.80 7.30 4.57
C GLU A 5 6.41 7.53 3.18
N GLY A 6 5.55 7.76 2.19
CA GLY A 6 5.97 7.95 0.81
C GLY A 6 4.83 8.39 -0.07
N ILE A 7 5.09 8.43 -1.37
CA ILE A 7 4.12 8.82 -2.40
C ILE A 7 3.88 7.61 -3.30
N ALA A 8 2.62 7.32 -3.60
CA ALA A 8 2.20 6.30 -4.55
C ALA A 8 1.66 6.94 -5.83
N GLU A 9 1.63 6.17 -6.91
CA GLU A 9 1.03 6.61 -8.17
C GLU A 9 -0.48 6.89 -8.03
N LYS A 10 -1.03 7.72 -8.94
CA LYS A 10 -2.46 8.08 -8.91
C LYS A 10 -3.39 6.87 -9.04
N LYS A 11 -2.94 5.81 -9.74
CA LYS A 11 -3.69 4.57 -9.93
C LYS A 11 -3.97 3.83 -8.62
N CYS A 12 -3.14 4.04 -7.59
CA CYS A 12 -3.37 3.44 -6.28
C CYS A 12 -4.66 3.93 -5.59
N LYS A 13 -5.30 4.99 -6.10
CA LYS A 13 -6.63 5.44 -5.65
C LYS A 13 -7.75 4.45 -5.97
N ASP A 14 -7.55 3.60 -6.98
CA ASP A 14 -8.55 2.62 -7.42
C ASP A 14 -8.46 1.29 -6.64
N LEU A 15 -7.45 1.16 -5.77
CA LEU A 15 -7.27 0.00 -4.89
C LEU A 15 -8.39 -0.08 -3.85
N LYS A 16 -8.68 -1.30 -3.40
CA LYS A 16 -9.70 -1.60 -2.41
C LYS A 16 -9.08 -2.13 -1.13
N PRO A 17 -9.74 -1.92 0.03
CA PRO A 17 -9.36 -2.61 1.24
C PRO A 17 -9.28 -4.13 1.01
N ASN A 18 -8.23 -4.74 1.56
CA ASN A 18 -7.83 -6.14 1.41
C ASN A 18 -7.20 -6.54 0.07
N ASP A 19 -7.00 -5.61 -0.87
CA ASP A 19 -6.16 -5.89 -2.03
C ASP A 19 -4.73 -6.19 -1.58
N ILE A 20 -4.13 -7.22 -2.19
CA ILE A 20 -2.71 -7.54 -2.03
C ILE A 20 -2.00 -7.06 -3.30
N VAL A 21 -1.12 -6.09 -3.16
CA VAL A 21 -0.39 -5.48 -4.28
C VAL A 21 1.11 -5.52 -4.03
N GLN A 22 1.89 -5.53 -5.11
CA GLN A 22 3.33 -5.39 -5.05
C GLN A 22 3.71 -3.94 -5.34
N PHE A 23 4.35 -3.29 -4.39
CA PHE A 23 5.10 -2.06 -4.69
C PHE A 23 6.46 -2.47 -5.21
N GLU A 24 6.70 -2.22 -6.50
CA GLU A 24 7.94 -2.63 -7.17
C GLU A 24 9.17 -2.15 -6.39
N ARG A 25 10.13 -3.06 -6.18
CA ARG A 25 11.37 -2.86 -5.40
C ARG A 25 11.19 -2.64 -3.89
N PHE A 26 9.96 -2.56 -3.39
CA PHE A 26 9.67 -2.49 -1.95
C PHE A 26 9.20 -3.84 -1.40
N GLY A 27 8.17 -4.42 -2.02
CA GLY A 27 7.60 -5.74 -1.65
C GLY A 27 6.08 -5.77 -1.72
N PHE A 28 5.51 -6.88 -1.23
CA PHE A 28 4.07 -7.10 -1.15
C PHE A 28 3.46 -6.44 0.08
N VAL A 29 2.32 -5.81 -0.13
CA VAL A 29 1.55 -5.14 0.93
C VAL A 29 0.07 -5.50 0.83
N ARG A 30 -0.62 -5.53 1.98
CA ARG A 30 -2.09 -5.58 2.03
C ARG A 30 -2.62 -4.18 2.26
N ILE A 31 -3.54 -3.73 1.40
CA ILE A 31 -4.21 -2.45 1.55
C ILE A 31 -5.21 -2.52 2.71
N ASP A 32 -5.10 -1.59 3.65
CA ASP A 32 -6.03 -1.48 4.78
C ASP A 32 -7.10 -0.41 4.51
N LYS A 33 -6.68 0.78 4.06
CA LYS A 33 -7.56 1.91 3.77
C LYS A 33 -7.10 2.67 2.54
N VAL A 34 -8.06 3.07 1.72
CA VAL A 34 -7.89 3.97 0.58
C VAL A 34 -8.83 5.15 0.76
N ASN A 35 -8.28 6.26 1.26
CA ASN A 35 -9.01 7.54 1.43
C ASN A 35 -8.10 8.68 0.93
N VAL A 36 -8.05 9.82 1.63
CA VAL A 36 -7.08 10.91 1.38
C VAL A 36 -5.63 10.41 1.37
N LYS A 37 -5.33 9.39 2.18
CA LYS A 37 -4.07 8.64 2.20
C LYS A 37 -4.34 7.15 2.05
N ILE A 38 -3.34 6.43 1.57
CA ILE A 38 -3.36 4.97 1.47
C ILE A 38 -2.59 4.41 2.66
N ILE A 39 -3.21 3.51 3.41
CA ILE A 39 -2.58 2.78 4.52
C ILE A 39 -2.47 1.33 4.09
N ALA A 40 -1.27 0.77 4.18
CA ALA A 40 -0.98 -0.60 3.82
C ALA A 40 -0.07 -1.26 4.85
N TYR A 41 -0.23 -2.57 5.02
CA TYR A 41 0.62 -3.40 5.88
C TYR A 41 1.59 -4.19 5.02
N TYR A 42 2.88 -4.03 5.31
CA TYR A 42 3.94 -4.80 4.67
C TYR A 42 3.84 -6.28 5.04
N ALA A 43 3.93 -7.15 4.04
CA ALA A 43 3.90 -8.59 4.23
C ALA A 43 5.31 -9.19 4.11
N HIS A 44 5.86 -9.20 2.90
CA HIS A 44 7.19 -9.74 2.58
C HIS A 44 7.68 -9.16 1.24
N LYS A 45 8.94 -9.43 0.91
CA LYS A 45 9.58 -8.96 -0.34
C LYS A 45 9.43 -9.97 -1.46
#